data_AF-A0A662MBL1-F1
#
_entry.id   AF-A0A662MBL1-F1
#
_cell.length_a   1.000
_cell.length_b   1.000
_cell.length_c   1.000
_cell.angle_alpha   90.00
_cell.angle_beta   90.00
_cell.angle_gamma   90.00
#
_symmetry.space_group_name_H-M   'P 1'
#
loop_
_entity.id
_entity.type
_entity.pdbx_description
1 polymer ?
#
loop_
_entity_poly.entity_id
_entity_poly.type
_entity_poly.pdbx_seq_one_letter_code
_entity_poly.pdbx_strand_id
1 'polypeptide(L)' 'MAKDPVCGMEVNEKDARWNWEYKGNMYYFCAPGCRHVFSKDPEKFLGAEEPLVKM' A
#
# COMPACT_ATOMS: atom_id res chain seq x y z
N MET A 1 -11.43 2.20 -3.37
CA MET A 1 -10.25 3.03 -3.67
C MET A 1 -9.26 2.74 -2.57
N ALA A 2 -8.06 2.30 -2.93
CA ALA A 2 -6.98 1.97 -2.02
C ALA A 2 -5.94 3.09 -2.01
N LYS A 3 -5.22 3.25 -0.91
CA LYS A 3 -4.14 4.23 -0.82
C LYS A 3 -2.80 3.54 -1.04
N ASP A 4 -1.98 4.09 -1.93
CA ASP A 4 -0.61 3.62 -2.11
C ASP A 4 0.18 3.92 -0.81
N PRO A 5 0.68 2.89 -0.09
CA PRO A 5 1.36 3.09 1.19
C PRO A 5 2.73 3.78 1.07
N VAL A 6 3.28 3.89 -0.14
CA VAL A 6 4.57 4.53 -0.39
C VAL A 6 4.42 6.03 -0.62
N CYS A 7 3.49 6.44 -1.47
CA CYS A 7 3.34 7.83 -1.89
C CYS A 7 2.04 8.50 -1.42
N GLY A 8 1.10 7.73 -0.87
CA GLY A 8 -0.19 8.22 -0.38
C GLY A 8 -1.21 8.51 -1.48
N MET A 9 -0.90 8.23 -2.75
CA MET A 9 -1.80 8.43 -3.88
C MET A 9 -2.98 7.48 -3.81
N GLU A 10 -4.15 7.94 -4.22
CA GLU A 10 -5.33 7.10 -4.33
C GLU A 10 -5.27 6.24 -5.60
N VAL A 11 -5.52 4.95 -5.46
CA VAL A 11 -5.44 3.93 -6.50
C VAL A 11 -6.78 3.22 -6.59
N ASN A 12 -7.28 3.04 -7.82
CA ASN A 12 -8.47 2.22 -8.03
C ASN A 12 -8.09 0.74 -7.96
N GLU A 13 -8.41 0.06 -6.86
CA GLU A 13 -8.16 -1.38 -6.64
C GLU A 13 -8.67 -2.28 -7.79
N LYS A 14 -9.76 -1.89 -8.47
CA LYS A 14 -10.35 -2.67 -9.56
C LYS A 14 -9.55 -2.60 -10.86
N ASP A 15 -8.75 -1.55 -11.02
CA ASP A 15 -7.90 -1.30 -12.21
C ASP A 15 -6.40 -1.34 -11.85
N ALA A 16 -6.08 -1.58 -10.58
CA ALA A 16 -4.73 -1.51 -10.05
C ALA A 16 -3.86 -2.64 -10.63
N ARG A 17 -3.16 -2.31 -11.71
CA ARG A 17 -2.20 -3.19 -12.38
C ARG A 17 -1.02 -3.57 -11.48
N TRP A 18 -0.74 -2.75 -10.46
CA TRP A 18 0.34 -2.97 -9.51
C TRP A 18 -0.25 -3.24 -8.13
N ASN A 19 -0.09 -4.47 -7.67
CA ASN A 19 -0.52 -4.92 -6.36
C ASN A 19 0.52 -5.89 -5.77
N TRP A 20 0.45 -6.08 -4.45
CA TRP A 20 1.31 -6.98 -3.71
C TRP A 20 0.60 -7.48 -2.47
N GLU A 21 0.65 -8.80 -2.25
CA GLU A 21 0.15 -9.39 -1.02
C GLU A 21 1.26 -9.42 0.03
N TYR A 22 1.00 -8.87 1.21
CA TYR A 22 1.91 -8.91 2.35
C TYR A 22 1.16 -9.18 3.65
N LYS A 23 1.60 -10.19 4.41
CA LYS A 23 0.95 -10.65 5.65
C LYS A 23 -0.57 -10.89 5.49
N GLY A 24 -0.98 -11.45 4.34
CA GLY A 24 -2.39 -11.72 4.03
C GLY A 24 -3.23 -10.48 3.68
N ASN A 25 -2.62 -9.31 3.55
CA ASN A 25 -3.27 -8.07 3.12
C ASN A 25 -2.82 -7.72 1.71
N MET A 26 -3.78 -7.36 0.85
CA MET A 26 -3.50 -6.94 -0.51
C MET A 26 -3.30 -5.42 -0.59
N TYR A 27 -2.11 -5.01 -1.00
CA TYR A 27 -1.73 -3.61 -1.18
C TYR A 27 -1.72 -3.25 -2.66
N TYR A 28 -2.09 -2.01 -2.96
CA TYR A 28 -2.20 -1.48 -4.32
C TYR A 28 -1.29 -0.27 -4.50
N PHE A 29 -0.72 -0.13 -5.69
CA PHE A 29 0.30 0.87 -5.97
C PHE A 29 -0.04 1.66 -7.24
N CYS A 30 0.25 2.96 -7.23
CA CYS A 30 0.03 3.83 -8.37
C CYS A 30 1.03 3.57 -9.50
N ALA A 31 2.21 3.05 -9.15
CA ALA A 31 3.33 2.86 -10.07
C ALA A 31 4.14 1.60 -9.72
N PRO A 32 4.84 1.00 -10.69
CA PRO A 32 5.70 -0.16 -10.43
C PRO A 32 6.86 0.19 -9.49
N GLY A 33 7.33 1.45 -9.49
CA GLY A 33 8.35 1.94 -8.56
C GLY A 33 7.90 1.89 -7.10
N CYS A 34 6.65 2.29 -6.80
CA CYS A 34 6.06 2.20 -5.46
C CYS A 34 5.97 0.74 -5.01
N ARG A 35 5.45 -0.16 -5.86
CA ARG A 35 5.42 -1.59 -5.56
C ARG A 35 6.82 -2.14 -5.26
N HIS A 36 7.82 -1.77 -6.05
CA HIS A 36 9.20 -2.26 -5.89
C HIS A 36 9.81 -1.81 -4.57
N VAL A 37 9.71 -0.52 -4.22
CA VAL A 37 10.25 -0.05 -2.92
C VAL A 37 9.48 -0.64 -1.74
N PHE A 38 8.16 -0.81 -1.85
CA PHE A 38 7.36 -1.47 -0.83
C PHE A 38 7.78 -2.93 -0.64
N SER A 39 8.01 -3.68 -1.71
CA SER A 39 8.42 -5.09 -1.62
C SER A 39 9.81 -5.28 -0.97
N LYS A 40 10.66 -4.24 -0.97
CA LYS A 40 11.99 -4.29 -0.34
C LYS A 40 11.93 -4.13 1.17
N ASP A 41 11.06 -3.24 1.64
CA ASP A 41 10.92 -2.94 3.07
C ASP A 41 9.49 -2.51 3.40
N PRO A 42 8.52 -3.45 3.38
CA PRO A 42 7.11 -3.12 3.54
C PRO A 42 6.81 -2.57 4.94
N GLU A 43 7.52 -3.05 5.97
CA GLU A 43 7.31 -2.63 7.36
C GLU A 43 7.59 -1.13 7.56
N LYS A 44 8.57 -0.57 6.83
CA LYS A 44 8.84 0.88 6.84
C LYS A 44 7.67 1.73 6.34
N PHE A 45 6.89 1.23 5.38
CA PHE A 45 5.75 1.95 4.82
C PHE A 45 4.44 1.66 5.58
N LEU A 46 4.38 0.53 6.29
CA LEU A 46 3.25 0.18 7.16
C LEU A 46 3.38 0.75 8.58
N GLY A 47 4.53 1.31 8.92
CA GLY A 47 4.90 1.78 10.26
C GLY A 47 4.44 3.18 10.66
N ALA A 48 3.38 3.73 10.07
CA ALA A 48 2.81 5.02 10.49
C ALA A 48 1.28 5.11 10.27
N GLU A 49 0.55 4.07 10.67
CA GLU A 49 -0.80 4.28 11.22
C GLU A 49 -0.77 3.74 12.66
N GLU A 50 -0.73 4.68 13.62
CA GLU A 50 -1.42 4.47 14.88
C GLU A 50 -2.78 3.82 14.60
N PRO A 51 -3.26 2.90 15.45
CA PRO A 51 -4.60 2.38 15.31
C PRO A 51 -5.54 3.57 15.27
N LEU A 52 -6.15 3.86 14.12
CA LEU A 52 -7.27 4.79 14.07
C LEU A 52 -8.38 4.13 14.88
N VAL A 53 -8.38 4.48 16.16
CA VAL A 53 -9.46 4.36 17.13
C VAL A 53 -10.73 4.80 16.42
N LYS A 54 -11.56 3.83 16.03
CA LYS A 54 -12.98 4.08 15.87
C LYS A 54 -13.58 3.92 17.27
N MET A 55 -13.63 5.03 18.01
CA MET A 55 -14.52 5.22 19.15
C MET A 55 -15.96 5.39 18.66
#